data_AF-A0A7J7N520-F1
#
_entry.id   AF-A0A7J7N520-F1
#
_cell.length_a   1.000
_cell.length_b   1.000
_cell.length_c   1.000
_cell.angle_alpha   90.00
_cell.angle_beta   90.00
_cell.angle_gamma   90.00
#
_symmetry.space_group_name_H-M   'P 1'
#
loop_
_entity.id
_entity.type
_entity.pdbx_description
1 polymer ?
#
loop_
_entity_poly.entity_id
_entity_poly.type
_entity_poly.pdbx_seq_one_letter_code
_entity_poly.pdbx_strand_id
1 'polypeptide(L)'
;MEYCKINKDPLQTQLGRSPTGNLTSFRFNKEIARKELVRYIVVDEQPFSLCENDSFKRRKRMTYGELFQPPSRNIVKANIFKYYKSEMEKLKNLLQNSHGKIYLTSDL
;
A
#
# COMPACT_ATOMS: atom_id res chain seq x y z
N MET A 1 -36.49 22.38 3.19
CA MET A 1 -36.05 21.08 3.73
C MET A 1 -34.54 20.99 3.55
N GLU A 2 -33.79 21.25 4.61
CA GLU A 2 -32.33 21.16 4.60
C GLU A 2 -31.91 19.69 4.50
N TYR A 3 -31.12 19.35 3.50
CA TYR A 3 -30.38 18.10 3.50
C TYR A 3 -29.30 18.19 4.58
N CYS A 4 -29.43 17.38 5.63
CA CYS A 4 -28.35 17.15 6.58
C CYS A 4 -27.11 16.68 5.80
N LYS A 5 -26.16 17.59 5.60
CA LYS A 5 -24.82 17.23 5.14
C LYS A 5 -24.20 16.39 6.25
N ILE A 6 -24.29 15.07 6.15
CA ILE A 6 -23.50 14.18 6.97
C ILE A 6 -22.06 14.56 6.67
N ASN A 7 -21.42 15.27 7.61
CA ASN A 7 -19.99 15.54 7.58
C ASN A 7 -19.30 14.18 7.69
N LYS A 8 -19.07 13.54 6.54
CA LYS A 8 -18.23 12.35 6.45
C LYS A 8 -16.81 12.84 6.52
N ASP A 9 -16.32 13.17 7.71
CA ASP A 9 -14.88 13.29 7.92
C ASP A 9 -14.29 11.96 7.43
N PRO A 10 -13.53 11.97 6.33
CA PRO A 10 -13.15 10.73 5.70
C PRO A 10 -12.04 10.02 6.50
N LEU A 11 -11.46 10.66 7.53
CA LEU A 11 -10.59 10.01 8.52
C LEU A 11 -11.36 9.34 9.66
N GLN A 12 -12.68 9.50 9.71
CA GLN A 12 -13.53 8.89 10.74
C GLN A 12 -13.59 7.38 10.57
N THR A 13 -13.52 6.68 11.70
CA THR A 13 -13.72 5.22 11.76
C THR A 13 -15.15 4.89 11.35
N GLN A 14 -15.31 4.09 10.30
CA GLN A 14 -16.60 3.58 9.86
C GLN A 14 -16.93 2.31 10.64
N LEU A 15 -18.10 2.29 11.28
CA LEU A 15 -18.62 1.10 11.96
C LEU A 15 -19.56 0.36 11.02
N GLY A 16 -19.37 -0.95 10.93
CA GLY A 16 -20.21 -1.87 10.17
C GLY A 16 -20.56 -3.08 11.01
N ARG A 17 -21.54 -3.87 10.56
CA ARG A 17 -21.90 -5.14 11.18
C ARG A 17 -21.49 -6.27 10.26
N SER A 18 -20.76 -7.26 10.78
CA SER A 18 -20.39 -8.45 10.02
C SER A 18 -21.64 -9.30 9.73
N PRO A 19 -21.56 -10.21 8.74
CA PRO A 19 -22.64 -11.19 8.48
C PRO A 19 -22.97 -12.07 9.70
N THR A 20 -22.00 -12.27 10.60
CA THR A 20 -22.16 -13.03 11.86
C THR A 20 -22.71 -12.18 13.01
N GLY A 21 -23.08 -10.91 12.75
CA GLY A 21 -23.66 -10.01 13.74
C GLY A 21 -22.66 -9.23 14.61
N ASN A 22 -21.36 -9.45 14.43
CA ASN A 22 -20.30 -8.76 15.18
C ASN A 22 -20.11 -7.32 14.69
N LEU A 23 -19.68 -6.42 15.58
CA LEU A 23 -19.32 -5.06 15.20
C LEU A 23 -17.92 -5.04 14.57
N THR A 24 -17.80 -4.45 13.38
CA THR A 24 -16.54 -4.27 12.67
C THR A 24 -16.25 -2.79 12.51
N SER A 25 -14.97 -2.40 12.54
CA SER A 25 -14.57 -1.03 12.29
C SER A 25 -13.57 -0.97 11.14
N PHE A 26 -13.71 0.04 10.29
CA PHE A 26 -12.77 0.32 9.20
C PHE A 26 -12.28 1.76 9.32
N ARG A 27 -10.96 1.93 9.28
CA ARG A 27 -10.32 3.24 9.18
C ARG A 27 -9.30 3.20 8.07
N PHE A 28 -9.45 4.10 7.10
CA PHE A 28 -8.49 4.19 6.02
C PHE A 28 -7.11 4.61 6.55
N ASN A 29 -6.08 3.86 6.18
CA ASN A 29 -4.70 4.16 6.53
C ASN A 29 -3.87 4.33 5.26
N LYS A 30 -3.41 5.57 5.03
CA LYS A 30 -2.62 5.96 3.86
C LYS A 30 -1.31 5.19 3.76
N GLU A 31 -0.64 4.92 4.88
CA GLU A 31 0.63 4.19 4.91
C GLU A 31 0.44 2.72 4.53
N ILE A 32 -0.64 2.09 5.02
CA ILE A 32 -0.99 0.72 4.63
C ILE A 32 -1.33 0.66 3.13
N ALA A 33 -2.16 1.59 2.64
CA ALA A 33 -2.52 1.64 1.21
C ALA A 33 -1.29 1.83 0.31
N ARG A 34 -0.35 2.69 0.73
CA ARG A 34 0.93 2.91 0.05
C ARG A 34 1.83 1.68 0.06
N LYS A 35 1.91 0.97 1.19
CA LYS A 35 2.65 -0.28 1.32
C LYS A 35 2.12 -1.36 0.37
N GLU A 36 0.81 -1.57 0.39
CA GLU A 36 0.15 -2.55 -0.48
C GLU A 36 0.29 -2.20 -1.96
N LEU A 37 0.29 -0.90 -2.30
CA LEU A 37 0.56 -0.45 -3.66
C LEU A 37 1.99 -0.77 -4.11
N VAL A 38 2.99 -0.51 -3.27
CA VAL A 38 4.38 -0.86 -3.56
C VAL A 38 4.54 -2.36 -3.74
N ARG A 39 3.94 -3.15 -2.84
CA ARG A 39 3.96 -4.61 -2.92
C ARG A 39 3.36 -5.10 -4.23
N TYR A 40 2.18 -4.59 -4.59
CA TYR A 40 1.51 -4.93 -5.85
C TYR A 40 2.40 -4.64 -7.06
N ILE A 41 3.06 -3.48 -7.10
CA ILE A 41 3.93 -3.10 -8.22
C ILE A 41 5.17 -3.99 -8.31
N VAL A 42 5.81 -4.29 -7.18
CA VAL A 42 7.06 -5.07 -7.16
C VAL A 42 6.81 -6.55 -7.43
N VAL A 43 5.79 -7.13 -6.80
CA VAL A 43 5.49 -8.58 -6.92
C VAL A 43 4.97 -8.92 -8.31
N ASP A 44 4.09 -8.09 -8.87
CA ASP A 44 3.50 -8.33 -10.18
C ASP A 44 4.25 -7.62 -11.31
N GLU A 45 5.47 -7.12 -11.04
CA GLU A 45 6.37 -6.43 -11.99
C GLU A 45 5.68 -5.33 -12.82
N GLN A 46 4.76 -4.59 -12.20
CA GLN A 46 3.98 -3.60 -12.90
C GLN A 46 4.80 -2.33 -13.21
N PRO A 47 4.46 -1.60 -14.29
CA PRO A 47 5.10 -0.34 -14.58
C PRO A 47 4.76 0.69 -13.49
N PHE A 48 5.74 1.54 -13.12
CA PHE A 48 5.53 2.58 -12.11
C PHE A 48 4.48 3.62 -12.52
N SER A 49 4.25 3.75 -13.83
CA SER A 49 3.20 4.61 -14.42
C SER A 49 1.78 4.07 -14.21
N LEU A 50 1.60 2.84 -13.71
CA LEU A 50 0.28 2.27 -13.47
C LEU A 50 -0.60 3.17 -12.57
N CYS A 51 0.01 3.86 -11.62
CA CYS A 51 -0.69 4.78 -10.71
C CYS A 51 -1.23 6.03 -11.40
N GLU A 52 -0.67 6.38 -12.56
CA GLU A 52 -1.06 7.53 -13.38
C GLU A 52 -2.20 7.17 -14.36
N ASN A 53 -2.45 5.89 -14.61
CA ASN A 53 -3.53 5.42 -15.49
C ASN A 53 -4.91 5.75 -14.91
N ASP A 54 -5.78 6.36 -15.71
CA ASP A 54 -7.10 6.79 -15.26
C ASP A 54 -8.03 5.64 -14.87
N SER A 55 -7.94 4.49 -15.54
CA SER A 55 -8.69 3.29 -15.17
C SER A 55 -8.24 2.79 -13.79
N PHE A 56 -6.94 2.82 -13.50
CA PHE A 56 -6.41 2.48 -12.19
C PHE A 56 -6.90 3.45 -11.12
N LYS A 57 -6.78 4.77 -11.37
CA LYS A 57 -7.27 5.81 -10.46
C LYS A 57 -8.77 5.66 -10.19
N ARG A 58 -9.58 5.44 -11.23
CA ARG A 58 -11.02 5.22 -11.11
C ARG A 58 -11.33 4.02 -10.24
N ARG A 59 -10.73 2.86 -10.52
CA ARG A 59 -10.90 1.65 -9.71
C ARG A 59 -10.56 1.92 -8.24
N LYS A 60 -9.41 2.54 -7.98
CA LYS A 60 -8.96 2.82 -6.61
C LYS A 60 -9.85 3.82 -5.87
N ARG A 61 -10.37 4.86 -6.55
CA ARG A 61 -11.37 5.77 -5.95
C ARG A 61 -12.68 5.06 -5.63
N MET A 62 -13.12 4.12 -6.46
CA MET A 62 -14.33 3.34 -6.18
C MET A 62 -14.15 2.36 -5.01
N THR A 63 -12.94 1.81 -4.84
CA THR A 63 -12.65 0.87 -3.74
C THR A 63 -12.30 1.56 -2.42
N TYR A 64 -11.49 2.62 -2.43
CA TYR A 64 -10.97 3.28 -1.24
C TYR A 64 -11.65 4.64 -0.94
N GLY A 65 -12.56 5.09 -1.81
CA GLY A 65 -13.21 6.39 -1.69
C GLY A 65 -12.33 7.57 -2.11
N GLU A 66 -12.82 8.78 -1.81
CA GLU A 66 -12.20 10.06 -2.18
C GLU A 66 -10.85 10.33 -1.47
N LEU A 67 -10.55 9.57 -0.41
CA LEU A 67 -9.30 9.67 0.34
C LEU A 67 -8.08 9.19 -0.42
N PHE A 68 -8.29 8.33 -1.41
CA PHE A 68 -7.20 7.77 -2.18
C PHE A 68 -6.71 8.79 -3.19
N GLN A 69 -5.62 9.46 -2.83
CA GLN A 69 -4.85 10.28 -3.74
C GLN A 69 -3.83 9.39 -4.47
N PRO A 70 -3.98 9.18 -5.79
CA PRO A 70 -3.03 8.36 -6.54
C PRO A 70 -1.65 9.03 -6.53
N PRO A 71 -0.59 8.33 -6.13
CA PRO A 71 0.76 8.88 -6.18
C PRO A 71 1.25 9.02 -7.61
N SER A 72 2.14 9.97 -7.86
CA SER A 72 2.88 10.05 -9.13
C SER A 72 3.91 8.94 -9.24
N ARG A 73 4.38 8.65 -10.46
CA ARG A 73 5.46 7.70 -10.72
C ARG A 73 6.71 7.96 -9.88
N ASN A 74 7.06 9.23 -9.70
CA ASN A 74 8.23 9.63 -8.92
C ASN A 74 8.08 9.30 -7.44
N ILE A 75 6.87 9.52 -6.89
CA ILE A 75 6.56 9.13 -5.52
C ILE A 75 6.60 7.61 -5.40
N VAL A 76 5.96 6.87 -6.30
CA VAL A 76 6.02 5.39 -6.32
C VAL A 76 7.46 4.89 -6.32
N LYS A 77 8.31 5.43 -7.20
CA LYS A 77 9.73 5.11 -7.27
C LYS A 77 10.41 5.37 -5.92
N ALA A 78 10.26 6.56 -5.34
CA ALA A 78 10.84 6.89 -4.04
C ALA A 78 10.37 5.93 -2.94
N ASN A 79 9.11 5.50 -2.98
CA ASN A 79 8.54 4.56 -2.02
C ASN A 79 9.19 3.20 -2.15
N ILE A 80 9.27 2.66 -3.37
CA ILE A 80 9.95 1.40 -3.67
C ILE A 80 11.40 1.43 -3.17
N PHE A 81 12.14 2.50 -3.46
CA PHE A 81 13.52 2.64 -2.96
C PHE A 81 13.60 2.65 -1.43
N LYS A 82 12.65 3.29 -0.74
CA LYS A 82 12.58 3.27 0.73
C LYS A 82 12.37 1.84 1.24
N TYR A 83 11.45 1.09 0.65
CA TYR A 83 11.19 -0.31 1.01
C TYR A 83 12.39 -1.20 0.71
N TYR A 84 12.98 -1.08 -0.47
CA TYR A 84 14.20 -1.80 -0.85
C TYR A 84 15.32 -1.60 0.16
N LYS A 85 15.61 -0.34 0.55
CA LYS A 85 16.64 -0.06 1.56
C LYS A 85 16.33 -0.71 2.89
N SER A 86 15.07 -0.69 3.33
CA SER A 86 14.66 -1.33 4.58
C SER A 86 14.82 -2.85 4.53
N GLU A 87 14.44 -3.50 3.43
CA GLU A 87 14.59 -4.96 3.27
C GLU A 87 16.06 -5.35 3.10
N MET A 88 16.86 -4.53 2.41
CA MET A 88 18.30 -4.71 2.28
C MET A 88 18.98 -4.70 3.65
N GLU A 89 18.64 -3.76 4.54
CA GLU A 89 19.21 -3.72 5.89
C GLU A 89 18.78 -4.94 6.74
N LYS A 90 17.53 -5.40 6.61
CA LYS A 90 17.09 -6.65 7.27
C LYS A 90 17.87 -7.86 6.76
N LEU A 91 18.06 -7.95 5.44
CA LEU A 91 18.82 -9.03 4.82
C LEU A 91 20.27 -9.00 5.27
N LYS A 92 20.92 -7.83 5.31
CA LYS A 92 22.28 -7.68 5.85
C LYS A 92 22.39 -8.19 7.28
N ASN A 93 21.47 -7.76 8.15
CA ASN A 93 21.43 -8.22 9.54
C ASN A 93 21.23 -9.73 9.64
N LEU A 94 20.37 -10.32 8.80
CA LEU A 94 20.15 -11.76 8.77
C LEU A 94 21.41 -12.52 8.34
N LEU A 95 22.10 -12.05 7.30
CA LEU A 95 23.33 -12.66 6.80
C LEU A 95 24.48 -12.55 7.81
N GLN A 96 24.64 -11.39 8.46
CA GLN A 96 25.68 -11.15 9.48
C GLN A 96 25.51 -12.03 10.71
N ASN A 97 24.25 -12.28 11.12
CA ASN A 97 23.94 -13.11 12.28
C ASN A 97 23.81 -14.61 11.94
N SER A 98 24.05 -15.00 10.68
CA SER A 98 23.97 -16.40 10.29
C SER A 98 25.23 -17.16 10.70
N HIS A 99 25.06 -18.31 11.34
CA HIS A 99 26.17 -19.17 11.80
C HIS A 99 26.65 -20.18 10.73
N GLY A 100 26.06 -20.14 9.52
CA GLY A 100 26.34 -21.07 8.43
C GLY A 100 27.28 -20.52 7.36
N LYS A 101 27.67 -21.38 6.41
CA LYS A 101 28.36 -20.94 5.18
C LYS A 101 27.34 -20.38 4.19
N ILE A 102 27.58 -19.16 3.70
CA ILE A 102 26.79 -18.53 2.65
C ILE A 102 27.52 -18.71 1.33
N TYR A 103 26.82 -19.21 0.30
CA TYR A 103 27.33 -19.35 -1.05
C TYR A 103 26.60 -18.38 -1.97
N LEU A 104 27.34 -17.68 -2.83
CA LEU A 104 26.79 -16.78 -3.84
C LEU A 104 26.87 -17.47 -5.20
N THR A 105 25.72 -17.62 -5.85
CA THR A 105 25.63 -18.05 -7.24
C THR A 105 25.38 -16.82 -8.09
N SER A 106 26.23 -16.58 -9.09
CA SER A 106 25.96 -15.61 -10.15
C SER A 106 25.72 -16.40 -11.43
N ASP A 107 24.51 -16.30 -11.96
CA ASP A 107 24.24 -16.59 -13.37
C ASP A 107 24.92 -15.50 -14.23
N LEU A 108 25.55 -15.93 -15.32
CA LEU A 108 26.21 -15.10 -16.33
C LEU A 108 25.43 -15.20 -17.64
#